data_AF-A0A6N6WL41-F1
#
_entry.id   AF-A0A6N6WL41-F1
#
_cell.length_a   1.000
_cell.length_b   1.000
_cell.length_c   1.000
_cell.angle_alpha   90.00
_cell.angle_beta   90.00
_cell.angle_gamma   90.00
#
_symmetry.space_group_name_H-M   'P 1'
#
loop_
_entity.id
_entity.type
_entity.pdbx_description
1 polymer ?
#
loop_
_entity_poly.entity_id
_entity_poly.type
_entity_poly.pdbx_seq_one_letter_code
_entity_poly.pdbx_strand_id
1 'polypeptide(L)'
;MHRFAICEDATVGSASCGLPYLDEHELCDYIASRIRRERLARKISQAEFARQAGIPLRTYKRFEAHGNASLETFLRALKALGQTRYLYLLFPQVLPSKPTLQDRIEAIASRPKKRESA
;
A
#
# COMPACT_ATOMS: atom_id res chain seq x y z
N MET A 1 -2.69 -14.18 20.44
CA MET A 1 -2.38 -13.14 21.44
C MET A 1 -1.79 -11.86 20.82
N HIS A 2 -2.13 -11.44 19.59
CA HIS A 2 -1.81 -10.09 19.11
C HIS A 2 -3.08 -9.46 18.54
N ARG A 3 -3.67 -8.63 19.39
CA ARG A 3 -4.91 -7.89 19.23
C ARG A 3 -4.65 -6.81 18.17
N PHE A 4 -5.21 -6.97 16.98
CA PHE A 4 -5.32 -5.89 15.98
C PHE A 4 -6.24 -4.82 16.59
N ALA A 5 -5.66 -3.91 17.36
CA ALA A 5 -6.34 -2.69 17.78
C ALA A 5 -6.40 -1.78 16.55
N ILE A 6 -7.51 -1.91 15.82
CA ILE A 6 -8.01 -0.84 14.97
C ILE A 6 -8.43 0.26 15.97
N CYS A 7 -7.53 1.19 16.26
CA CYS A 7 -7.92 2.46 16.84
C CYS A 7 -8.34 3.36 15.69
N GLU A 8 -9.64 3.38 15.43
CA GLU A 8 -10.32 4.57 14.94
C GLU A 8 -10.24 5.62 16.05
N ASP A 9 -9.59 6.75 15.77
CA ASP A 9 -10.14 8.03 16.16
C ASP A 9 -9.57 9.18 15.32
N ALA A 10 -10.51 10.02 14.91
CA ALA A 10 -10.38 11.12 13.97
C ALA A 10 -9.60 12.31 14.55
N THR A 11 -8.90 13.04 13.67
CA THR A 11 -9.05 14.50 13.42
C THR A 11 -7.76 15.13 12.88
N VAL A 12 -7.68 15.22 11.55
CA VAL A 12 -7.16 16.43 10.88
C VAL A 12 -8.06 16.67 9.67
N GLY A 13 -8.77 17.81 9.69
CA GLY A 13 -9.31 18.58 8.56
C GLY A 13 -9.86 17.82 7.35
N SER A 14 -11.19 17.80 7.25
CA SER A 14 -11.96 18.02 6.02
C SER A 14 -11.29 17.67 4.68
N ALA A 15 -11.37 16.41 4.28
CA ALA A 15 -11.83 16.04 2.96
C ALA A 15 -12.00 14.52 2.93
N SER A 16 -13.24 14.08 3.06
CA SER A 16 -13.67 12.81 2.48
C SER A 16 -13.65 12.92 0.94
N CYS A 17 -12.47 13.17 0.36
CA CYS A 17 -12.23 12.94 -1.05
C CYS A 17 -11.60 11.55 -1.14
N GLY A 18 -12.27 10.63 -1.84
CA GLY A 18 -11.65 9.36 -2.19
C GLY A 18 -10.33 9.63 -2.90
N LEU A 19 -9.33 8.78 -2.63
CA LEU A 19 -8.06 8.72 -3.36
C LEU A 19 -8.15 8.94 -4.89
N PRO A 20 -9.24 8.57 -5.62
CA PRO A 20 -9.34 8.86 -7.06
C PRO A 20 -9.44 10.34 -7.50
N TYR A 21 -9.56 11.33 -6.60
CA TYR A 21 -9.71 12.75 -6.99
C TYR A 21 -8.64 13.70 -6.42
N LEU A 22 -7.55 13.17 -5.86
CA LEU A 22 -6.49 14.01 -5.29
C LEU A 22 -5.48 14.43 -6.35
N ASP A 23 -4.97 15.66 -6.27
CA ASP A 23 -3.83 16.10 -7.08
C ASP A 23 -2.49 15.49 -6.60
N GLU A 24 -1.42 15.67 -7.35
CA GLU A 24 -0.12 15.08 -7.02
C GLU A 24 0.42 15.58 -5.67
N HIS A 25 0.16 16.83 -5.31
CA HIS A 25 0.62 17.43 -4.07
C HIS A 25 -0.14 16.85 -2.87
N GLU A 26 -1.46 16.73 -2.98
CA GLU A 26 -2.34 16.11 -1.98
C GLU A 26 -1.98 14.64 -1.76
N LEU A 27 -1.64 13.90 -2.83
CA LEU A 27 -1.15 12.52 -2.73
C LEU A 27 0.19 12.45 -1.98
N CYS A 28 1.12 13.38 -2.25
CA CYS A 28 2.39 13.47 -1.54
C CYS A 28 2.18 13.76 -0.04
N ASP A 29 1.31 14.71 0.30
CA ASP A 29 0.98 15.07 1.68
C ASP A 29 0.27 13.93 2.42
N TYR A 30 -0.63 13.22 1.73
CA TYR A 30 -1.27 12.02 2.26
C TYR A 30 -0.22 10.96 2.62
N ILE A 31 0.71 10.66 1.72
CA ILE A 31 1.80 9.68 1.96
C ILE A 31 2.68 10.12 3.14
N ALA A 32 3.11 11.38 3.17
CA ALA A 32 3.91 11.92 4.27
C ALA A 32 3.19 11.78 5.62
N SER A 33 1.89 12.10 5.65
CA SER A 33 1.03 11.98 6.82
C SER A 33 0.87 10.52 7.27
N ARG A 34 0.78 9.55 6.35
CA ARG A 34 0.80 8.12 6.69
C ARG A 34 2.12 7.72 7.36
N ILE A 35 3.25 8.11 6.79
CA ILE A 35 4.57 7.76 7.33
C ILE A 35 4.78 8.40 8.71
N ARG A 36 4.36 9.67 8.89
CA ARG A 36 4.36 10.34 10.19
C ARG A 36 3.57 9.56 11.24
N ARG A 37 2.36 9.11 10.91
CA ARG A 37 1.52 8.31 11.82
C ARG A 37 2.21 7.00 12.21
N GLU A 38 2.75 6.27 11.25
CA GLU A 38 3.49 5.02 11.51
C GLU A 38 4.73 5.26 12.39
N ARG A 39 5.46 6.35 12.18
CA ARG A 39 6.59 6.74 13.04
C ARG A 39 6.13 7.03 14.47
N LEU A 40 5.07 7.83 14.63
CA LEU A 40 4.53 8.21 15.94
C LEU A 40 3.96 7.01 16.70
N ALA A 41 3.33 6.05 16.00
CA ALA A 41 2.86 4.80 16.60
C ALA A 41 4.01 3.97 17.24
N ARG A 42 5.23 4.10 16.71
CA ARG A 42 6.45 3.49 17.29
C ARG A 42 7.11 4.31 18.39
N LYS A 43 6.59 5.51 18.70
CA LYS A 43 7.11 6.43 19.72
C LYS A 43 8.59 6.83 19.54
N ILE A 44 9.05 6.91 18.29
CA ILE A 44 10.43 7.32 17.96
C ILE A 44 10.47 8.75 17.41
N SER A 45 11.56 9.47 17.71
CA SER A 45 11.76 10.84 17.22
C SER A 45 12.07 10.87 15.72
N GLN A 46 11.96 12.05 15.10
CA GLN A 46 12.36 12.24 13.70
C GLN A 46 13.86 11.96 13.50
N ALA A 47 14.70 12.35 14.46
CA ALA A 47 16.14 12.11 14.43
C ALA A 47 16.46 10.62 14.44
N GLU A 48 15.80 9.88 15.33
CA GLU A 48 15.99 8.45 15.45
C GLU A 48 15.49 7.70 14.20
N PHE A 49 14.30 8.05 13.70
CA PHE A 49 13.79 7.46 12.47
C PHE A 49 14.68 7.74 11.26
N ALA A 50 15.13 8.99 11.08
CA ALA A 50 16.01 9.38 9.98
C ALA A 50 17.33 8.60 10.02
N ARG A 51 17.91 8.44 11.21
CA ARG A 51 19.11 7.61 11.43
C ARG A 51 18.88 6.16 11.05
N GLN A 52 17.79 5.54 11.52
CA GLN A 52 17.44 4.15 11.19
C GLN A 52 17.19 3.94 9.68
N ALA A 53 16.59 4.92 9.02
CA ALA A 53 16.30 4.89 7.58
C ALA A 53 17.52 5.23 6.70
N GLY A 54 18.63 5.69 7.28
CA GLY A 54 19.78 6.17 6.52
C GLY A 54 19.45 7.41 5.66
N ILE A 55 18.65 8.33 6.22
CA ILE A 55 18.21 9.57 5.58
C ILE A 55 18.75 10.76 6.39
N PRO A 56 19.34 11.80 5.77
CA PRO A 56 19.71 13.01 6.49
C PRO A 56 18.49 13.64 7.19
N LEU A 57 18.64 14.05 8.46
CA LEU A 57 17.51 14.56 9.26
C LEU A 57 16.78 15.72 8.59
N ARG A 58 17.51 16.65 7.96
CA ARG A 58 16.92 17.77 7.21
C ARG A 58 16.02 17.28 6.06
N THR A 59 16.46 16.25 5.34
CA THR A 59 15.70 15.63 4.25
C THR A 59 14.44 14.96 4.79
N TYR A 60 14.56 14.18 5.87
CA TYR A 60 13.42 13.51 6.47
C TYR A 60 12.38 14.51 7.01
N LYS A 61 12.81 15.62 7.64
CA LYS A 61 11.89 16.68 8.09
C LYS A 61 11.09 17.30 6.95
N ARG A 62 11.74 17.62 5.82
CA ARG A 62 11.05 18.16 4.63
C ARG A 62 10.06 17.16 4.05
N PHE A 63 10.48 15.90 3.95
CA PHE A 63 9.64 14.81 3.48
C PHE A 63 8.40 14.62 4.35
N GLU A 64 8.56 14.55 5.68
CA GLU A 64 7.46 14.31 6.60
C GLU A 64 6.49 15.51 6.69
N ALA A 65 6.96 16.72 6.42
CA ALA A 65 6.16 17.94 6.48
C ALA A 65 5.38 18.23 5.18
N HIS A 66 5.94 17.91 4.01
CA HIS A 66 5.43 18.38 2.71
C HIS A 66 5.41 17.29 1.62
N GLY A 67 5.70 16.03 1.95
CA GLY A 67 5.81 14.94 0.97
C GLY A 67 6.93 15.07 -0.07
N ASN A 68 7.72 16.14 -0.04
CA ASN A 68 8.76 16.40 -1.03
C ASN A 68 10.03 15.60 -0.73
N ALA A 69 10.22 14.51 -1.47
CA ALA A 69 11.43 13.69 -1.44
C ALA A 69 11.62 12.93 -2.74
N SER A 70 12.82 12.39 -2.97
CA SER A 70 13.03 11.43 -4.04
C SER A 70 12.29 10.12 -3.75
N LEU A 71 11.95 9.37 -4.80
CA LEU A 71 11.38 8.02 -4.67
C LEU A 71 12.27 7.11 -3.80
N GLU A 72 13.60 7.22 -3.94
CA GLU A 72 14.54 6.47 -3.10
C GLU A 72 14.40 6.81 -1.61
N THR A 73 14.23 8.08 -1.26
CA THR A 73 14.03 8.51 0.14
C THR A 73 12.74 7.94 0.70
N PHE A 74 11.67 7.95 -0.09
CA PHE A 74 10.40 7.31 0.27
C PHE A 74 10.58 5.81 0.52
N LEU A 75 11.26 5.10 -0.39
CA LEU A 75 11.51 3.66 -0.26
C LEU A 75 12.39 3.34 0.97
N ARG A 76 13.39 4.16 1.28
CA ARG A 76 14.20 4.03 2.51
C ARG A 76 13.34 4.19 3.77
N ALA A 77 12.44 5.17 3.80
CA ALA A 77 11.50 5.34 4.91
C ALA A 77 10.54 4.14 5.03
N LEU A 78 10.01 3.64 3.90
CA LEU A 78 9.14 2.46 3.86
C LEU A 78 9.85 1.20 4.37
N LYS A 79 11.13 1.04 4.02
CA LYS A 79 11.99 -0.05 4.47
C LYS A 79 12.27 0.02 5.96
N ALA A 80 12.56 1.21 6.51
CA ALA A 80 12.70 1.41 7.95
C ALA A 80 11.40 1.08 8.71
N LEU A 81 10.25 1.31 8.07
CA LEU A 81 8.95 0.88 8.58
C LEU A 81 8.68 -0.62 8.39
N GLY A 82 9.48 -1.38 7.64
CA GLY A 82 9.19 -2.78 7.34
C GLY A 82 7.90 -2.97 6.53
N GLN A 83 7.48 -1.95 5.80
CA GLN A 83 6.22 -1.90 5.03
C GLN A 83 6.44 -2.12 3.53
N THR A 84 7.67 -2.43 3.10
CA THR A 84 8.02 -2.69 1.68
C THR A 84 7.17 -3.77 1.03
N ARG A 85 6.67 -4.73 1.82
CA ARG A 85 5.71 -5.73 1.32
C ARG A 85 4.53 -5.05 0.62
N TYR A 86 3.95 -3.99 1.17
CA TYR A 86 2.74 -3.39 0.60
C TYR A 86 2.91 -2.73 -0.78
N LEU A 87 4.14 -2.61 -1.31
CA LEU A 87 4.35 -2.12 -2.67
C LEU A 87 3.65 -2.99 -3.73
N TYR A 88 3.45 -4.29 -3.49
CA TYR A 88 2.70 -5.13 -4.44
C TYR A 88 1.24 -4.70 -4.59
N LEU A 89 0.67 -3.98 -3.61
CA LEU A 89 -0.70 -3.47 -3.68
C LEU A 89 -0.84 -2.26 -4.61
N LEU A 90 0.26 -1.59 -4.98
CA LEU A 90 0.22 -0.48 -5.91
C LEU A 90 -0.14 -0.92 -7.33
N PHE A 91 0.24 -2.15 -7.69
CA PHE A 91 -0.02 -2.77 -8.98
C PHE A 91 -0.71 -4.11 -8.77
N PRO A 92 -2.00 -4.10 -8.36
CA PRO A 92 -2.73 -5.34 -8.12
C PRO A 92 -2.75 -6.13 -9.43
N GLN A 93 -2.23 -7.36 -9.41
CA GLN A 93 -2.34 -8.24 -10.57
C GLN A 93 -3.83 -8.54 -10.77
N VAL A 94 -4.35 -8.16 -11.94
CA VAL A 94 -5.67 -8.60 -12.37
C VAL A 94 -5.55 -10.08 -12.67
N LEU A 95 -5.80 -10.91 -11.66
CA LEU A 95 -5.92 -12.35 -11.89
C LEU A 95 -7.03 -12.52 -12.93
N PRO A 96 -6.81 -13.30 -14.01
CA PRO A 96 -7.88 -13.61 -14.94
C PRO A 96 -9.03 -14.19 -14.11
N SER A 97 -10.23 -13.67 -14.34
CA SER A 97 -11.42 -14.15 -13.63
C SER A 97 -11.46 -15.66 -13.77
N LYS A 98 -11.65 -16.38 -12.65
CA LYS A 98 -11.80 -17.83 -12.73
C LYS A 98 -12.98 -18.11 -13.68
N PRO A 99 -12.86 -19.11 -14.58
CA PRO A 99 -13.95 -19.43 -15.49
C PRO A 99 -15.22 -19.66 -14.68
N THR A 100 -16.31 -19.04 -15.14
CA THR A 100 -17.61 -19.12 -14.50
C THR A 100 -18.12 -20.57 -14.53
N LEU A 101 -19.17 -20.86 -13.76
CA LEU A 101 -19.80 -22.18 -13.82
C LEU A 101 -20.28 -22.50 -15.25
N GLN A 102 -20.77 -21.49 -15.97
CA GLN A 102 -21.18 -21.57 -17.37
C GLN A 102 -20.01 -21.98 -18.28
N ASP A 103 -18.86 -21.29 -18.18
CA ASP A 103 -17.66 -21.61 -18.98
C ASP A 103 -17.19 -23.05 -18.72
N ARG A 104 -17.31 -23.51 -17.46
CA ARG A 104 -16.94 -24.87 -17.07
C ARG A 104 -17.92 -25.91 -17.61
N ILE A 105 -19.22 -25.62 -17.62
CA ILE A 105 -20.25 -26.50 -18.18
C ILE A 105 -20.04 -26.65 -19.69
N GLU A 106 -19.79 -25.55 -20.40
CA GLU A 106 -19.54 -25.57 -21.84
C GLU A 106 -18.25 -26.32 -22.21
N ALA A 107 -17.19 -26.16 -21.41
CA ALA A 107 -15.95 -26.93 -21.59
C ALA A 107 -16.14 -28.45 -21.40
N ILE A 108 -17.05 -28.86 -20.49
CA ILE A 108 -17.40 -30.28 -20.32
C ILE A 108 -18.24 -30.78 -21.49
N ALA A 109 -19.19 -29.96 -21.96
CA ALA A 109 -20.09 -30.31 -23.07
C ALA A 109 -19.36 -30.43 -24.41
N SER A 110 -18.34 -29.61 -24.64
CA SER A 110 -17.54 -29.57 -25.88
C SER A 110 -16.46 -30.64 -25.97
N ARG A 111 -16.16 -31.36 -24.88
CA ARG A 111 -15.12 -32.41 -24.88
C ARG A 111 -15.61 -33.64 -25.66
N PRO A 112 -14.90 -34.09 -26.72
CA PRO A 112 -15.34 -35.23 -27.51
C PRO A 112 -15.33 -36.50 -26.66
N LYS A 113 -16.46 -37.22 -26.60
CA LYS A 113 -16.54 -38.52 -25.94
C LYS A 113 -15.59 -39.48 -26.64
N LYS A 114 -14.60 -39.99 -25.90
CA LYS A 114 -13.74 -41.09 -26.35
C LYS A 114 -14.68 -42.25 -26.69
N ARG A 115 -14.81 -42.58 -27.97
CA ARG A 115 -15.58 -43.75 -28.41
C ARG A 115 -14.82 -44.97 -27.90
N GLU A 116 -15.40 -45.69 -26.95
CA GLU A 116 -14.91 -47.00 -26.54
C GLU A 116 -15.07 -47.94 -27.74
N SER A 117 -13.95 -48.36 -28.32
CA SER A 117 -13.89 -49.39 -29.35
C SER A 117 -14.17 -50.74 -28.67
N ALA A 118 -15.23 -51.42 -29.10
CA ALA A 118 -15.52 -52.82 -28.76
C ALA A 118 -14.68 -53.77 -29.61
#